data_AF-A0A7J8NHP7-F1
#
_entry.id   AF-A0A7J8NHP7-F1
#
_cell.length_a   1.000
_cell.length_b   1.000
_cell.length_c   1.000
_cell.angle_alpha   90.00
_cell.angle_beta   90.00
_cell.angle_gamma   90.00
#
_symmetry.space_group_name_H-M   'P 1'
#
loop_
_entity.id
_entity.type
_entity.pdbx_description
1 polymer ?
#
loop_
_entity_poly.entity_id
_entity_poly.type
_entity_poly.pdbx_seq_one_letter_code
_entity_poly.pdbx_strand_id
1 'polypeptide(L)'
;MVPQVEFDELEGSSMLAITIAWDNALSWTWDEAIHSLETTMQQIASVVVKLKKEASGEPILSKTHVPNKTHWDLAVKKALQEINTSSSQLVKVVLARSSRILTATNIDPIAWLACLQVEGEDAYQFCLQPPNGPAFVGNT
;
A
#
# COMPACT_ATOMS: atom_id res chain seq x y z
N MET A 1 14.50 2.02 -0.12
CA MET A 1 14.30 2.82 1.10
C MET A 1 14.97 2.07 2.22
N VAL A 2 15.77 2.74 3.06
CA VAL A 2 16.36 2.12 4.25
C VAL A 2 15.52 2.60 5.45
N PRO A 3 14.89 1.70 6.23
CA PRO A 3 14.06 2.11 7.36
C PRO A 3 14.93 2.67 8.49
N GLN A 4 14.51 3.81 9.07
CA GLN A 4 15.14 4.34 10.28
C GLN A 4 14.80 3.47 11.50
N VAL A 5 13.59 2.94 11.55
CA VAL A 5 13.13 1.97 12.55
C VAL A 5 12.42 0.83 11.82
N GLU A 6 12.79 -0.39 12.14
CA GLU A 6 12.22 -1.62 11.58
C GLU A 6 11.86 -2.57 12.72
N PHE A 7 10.63 -3.09 12.68
CA PHE A 7 10.20 -4.15 13.57
C PHE A 7 9.89 -5.37 12.70
N ASP A 8 10.60 -6.46 12.96
CA ASP A 8 10.52 -7.70 12.20
C ASP A 8 10.16 -8.86 13.11
N GLU A 9 9.38 -9.80 12.59
CA GLU A 9 8.98 -11.02 13.27
C GLU A 9 9.24 -12.23 12.38
N LEU A 10 10.04 -13.16 12.89
CA LEU A 10 10.39 -14.38 12.16
C LEU A 10 10.42 -15.55 13.13
N GLU A 11 9.66 -16.60 12.81
CA GLU A 11 9.67 -17.90 13.51
C GLU A 11 9.55 -17.79 15.05
N GLY A 12 8.71 -16.88 15.55
CA GLY A 12 8.47 -16.69 16.98
C GLY A 12 9.51 -15.83 17.72
N SER A 13 10.42 -15.20 16.99
CA SER A 13 11.29 -14.14 17.50
C SER A 13 10.89 -12.80 16.90
N SER A 14 11.02 -11.73 17.70
CA SER A 14 10.80 -10.36 17.23
C SER A 14 12.09 -9.56 17.38
N MET A 15 12.41 -8.72 16.41
CA MET A 15 13.58 -7.85 16.38
C MET A 15 13.16 -6.41 16.12
N LEU A 16 13.67 -5.49 16.94
CA LEU A 16 13.60 -4.05 16.68
C LEU A 16 14.98 -3.58 16.22
N ALA A 17 15.09 -3.15 14.97
CA ALA A 17 16.32 -2.60 14.39
C ALA A 17 16.19 -1.09 14.19
N ILE A 18 17.29 -0.38 14.42
CA ILE A 18 17.38 1.07 14.25
C ILE A 18 18.57 1.37 13.34
N THR A 19 18.32 2.13 12.29
CA THR A 19 19.36 2.60 11.35
C THR A 19 19.60 4.09 11.54
N ILE A 20 20.84 4.45 11.89
CA ILE A 20 21.28 5.84 12.02
C ILE A 20 22.24 6.14 10.87
N ALA A 21 21.87 7.06 10.00
CA ALA A 21 22.69 7.50 8.88
C ALA A 21 22.92 9.01 8.98
N TRP A 22 24.18 9.43 8.85
CA TRP A 22 24.61 10.83 8.79
C TRP A 22 25.62 11.00 7.67
N ASP A 23 25.63 12.17 7.03
CA ASP A 23 26.60 12.54 6.03
C ASP A 23 26.86 14.05 6.08
N ASN A 24 28.03 14.41 6.60
CA ASN A 24 28.46 15.81 6.70
C ASN A 24 28.59 16.47 5.33
N ALA A 25 28.87 15.70 4.26
CA ALA A 25 28.93 16.23 2.90
C ALA A 25 27.55 16.62 2.35
N LEU A 26 26.48 16.02 2.88
CA LEU A 26 25.08 16.32 2.54
C LEU A 26 24.41 17.24 3.56
N SER A 27 25.18 17.87 4.46
CA SER A 27 24.67 18.71 5.55
C SER A 27 23.66 17.98 6.45
N TRP A 28 23.87 16.67 6.64
CA TRP A 28 23.09 15.86 7.59
C TRP A 28 24.02 15.38 8.70
N THR A 29 24.03 16.11 9.80
CA THR A 29 24.94 15.89 10.93
C THR A 29 24.50 14.71 11.81
N TRP A 30 25.42 14.24 12.65
CA TRP A 30 25.11 13.22 13.66
C TRP A 30 23.97 13.67 14.59
N ASP A 31 24.00 14.92 15.06
CA ASP A 31 22.99 15.45 15.98
C ASP A 31 21.61 15.52 15.31
N GLU A 32 21.53 15.89 14.03
CA GLU A 32 20.30 15.86 13.25
C GLU A 32 19.77 14.43 13.07
N ALA A 33 20.66 13.46 12.81
CA ALA A 33 20.30 12.05 12.68
C ALA A 33 19.75 11.48 14.01
N ILE A 34 20.36 11.83 15.14
CA ILE A 34 19.89 11.43 16.47
C ILE A 34 18.57 12.10 16.82
N HIS A 35 18.44 13.42 16.59
CA HIS A 35 17.20 14.14 16.86
C HIS A 35 16.03 13.61 16.02
N SER A 36 16.30 13.26 14.76
CA SER A 36 15.32 12.59 13.90
C SER A 36 14.89 11.24 14.47
N LEU A 37 15.83 10.41 14.94
CA LEU A 37 15.52 9.13 15.57
C LEU A 37 14.68 9.30 16.84
N GLU A 38 15.05 10.22 17.73
CA GLU A 38 14.30 10.50 18.97
C GLU A 38 12.86 10.90 18.65
N THR A 39 12.68 11.77 17.65
CA THR A 39 11.36 12.21 17.18
C THR A 39 10.53 11.02 16.67
N THR A 40 11.13 10.14 15.86
CA THR A 40 10.46 8.93 15.35
C THR A 40 10.05 7.98 16.49
N MET A 41 10.95 7.73 17.45
CA MET A 41 10.64 6.86 18.60
C MET A 41 9.53 7.43 19.49
N GLN A 42 9.49 8.74 19.69
CA GLN A 42 8.40 9.41 20.41
C GLN A 42 7.05 9.25 19.67
N GLN A 43 7.05 9.39 18.34
CA GLN A 43 5.85 9.16 17.53
C GLN A 43 5.36 7.72 17.66
N ILE A 44 6.24 6.73 17.52
CA ILE A 44 5.90 5.30 17.66
C ILE A 44 5.29 5.03 19.05
N ALA A 45 5.94 5.50 20.12
CA ALA A 45 5.44 5.33 21.49
C ALA A 45 4.02 5.89 21.69
N SER A 46 3.68 6.99 21.00
CA SER A 46 2.35 7.61 21.07
C SER A 46 1.24 6.82 20.37
N VAL A 47 1.59 5.99 19.38
CA VAL A 47 0.64 5.23 18.54
C VAL A 47 0.32 3.87 19.15
N VAL A 48 1.31 3.17 19.73
CA VAL A 48 1.14 1.84 20.34
C VAL A 48 0.02 1.81 21.39
N VAL A 49 -0.25 2.93 22.05
CA VAL A 49 -1.29 3.05 23.08
C VAL A 49 -2.72 3.18 22.49
N LYS A 50 -2.88 3.49 21.20
CA LYS A 50 -4.17 3.91 20.60
C LYS A 50 -4.83 2.89 19.67
N LEU A 51 -4.21 1.73 19.43
CA LEU A 51 -4.75 0.73 18.49
C LEU A 51 -5.85 -0.12 19.13
N LYS A 52 -7.05 0.46 19.23
CA LYS A 52 -8.34 -0.23 19.32
C LYS A 52 -9.32 0.49 18.41
N LYS A 53 -9.23 0.25 17.10
CA LYS A 53 -10.21 0.79 16.17
C LYS A 53 -10.77 -0.33 15.30
N GLU A 54 -12.05 -0.60 15.51
CA GLU A 54 -12.84 -1.46 14.65
C GLU A 54 -13.06 -0.75 13.31
N ALA A 55 -13.02 -1.50 12.21
CA ALA A 55 -13.35 -0.95 10.90
C ALA A 55 -14.83 -0.56 10.85
N SER A 56 -15.10 0.71 10.60
CA SER A 56 -16.45 1.22 10.38
C SER A 56 -16.88 0.97 8.93
N GLY A 57 -18.13 0.52 8.75
CA GLY A 57 -18.76 0.42 7.44
C GLY A 57 -19.04 1.81 6.88
N GLU A 58 -18.03 2.41 6.22
CA GLU A 58 -18.17 3.74 5.65
C GLU A 58 -19.15 3.75 4.47
N PRO A 59 -20.15 4.65 4.44
CA PRO A 59 -21.09 4.72 3.35
C PRO A 59 -20.38 5.14 2.06
N ILE A 60 -20.64 4.40 0.99
CA ILE A 60 -20.12 4.67 -0.35
C ILE A 60 -20.96 5.81 -0.97
N LEU A 61 -20.30 6.93 -1.28
CA LEU A 61 -20.91 8.07 -1.94
C LEU A 61 -20.97 7.88 -3.46
N SER A 62 -19.92 7.32 -4.06
CA SER A 62 -19.89 7.06 -5.49
C SER A 62 -18.93 5.94 -5.86
N LYS A 63 -19.16 5.36 -7.04
CA LYS A 63 -18.34 4.30 -7.62
C LYS A 63 -18.16 4.57 -9.11
N THR A 64 -16.91 4.60 -9.56
CA THR A 64 -16.57 4.78 -10.98
C THR A 64 -15.58 3.72 -11.43
N HIS A 65 -15.61 3.40 -12.72
CA HIS A 65 -14.75 2.39 -13.32
C HIS A 65 -13.96 2.99 -14.49
N VAL A 66 -12.66 2.71 -14.52
CA VAL A 66 -11.74 3.14 -15.58
C VAL A 66 -10.93 1.93 -16.06
N PRO A 67 -11.10 1.47 -17.31
CA PRO A 67 -12.15 1.89 -18.25
C PRO A 67 -13.55 1.53 -17.75
N ASN A 68 -14.56 2.27 -18.22
CA ASN A 68 -15.96 1.89 -18.01
C ASN A 68 -16.34 0.67 -18.87
N LYS A 69 -17.55 0.13 -18.68
CA LYS A 69 -17.98 -1.11 -19.36
C LYS A 69 -17.85 -1.03 -20.88
N THR A 70 -18.36 0.03 -21.52
CA THR A 70 -18.32 0.17 -22.98
C THR A 70 -16.90 0.20 -23.52
N HIS A 71 -15.99 0.93 -22.85
CA HIS A 71 -14.59 0.99 -23.25
C HIS A 71 -13.84 -0.30 -22.97
N TRP A 72 -14.19 -1.00 -21.89
CA TRP A 72 -13.65 -2.33 -21.59
C TRP A 72 -14.04 -3.34 -22.68
N ASP A 73 -15.31 -3.39 -23.07
CA ASP A 73 -15.80 -4.28 -24.11
C ASP A 73 -15.11 -4.02 -25.46
N LEU A 74 -14.87 -2.74 -25.79
CA LEU A 74 -14.11 -2.36 -26.98
C LEU A 74 -12.65 -2.84 -26.90
N ALA A 75 -11.99 -2.63 -25.75
CA ALA A 75 -10.60 -3.04 -25.55
C ALA A 75 -10.42 -4.56 -25.64
N VAL A 76 -11.35 -5.33 -25.07
CA VAL A 76 -11.35 -6.81 -25.15
C VAL A 76 -11.56 -7.27 -26.59
N LYS A 77 -12.53 -6.69 -27.32
CA LYS A 77 -12.76 -7.04 -28.74
C LYS A 77 -11.53 -6.75 -29.59
N LYS A 78 -10.88 -5.60 -29.38
CA LYS A 78 -9.64 -5.24 -30.07
C LYS A 78 -8.52 -6.23 -29.76
N ALA A 79 -8.31 -6.57 -28.48
CA ALA A 79 -7.31 -7.55 -28.08
C ALA A 79 -7.53 -8.92 -28.75
N LEU A 80 -8.78 -9.39 -28.81
CA LEU A 80 -9.12 -10.65 -29.48
C LEU A 80 -8.89 -10.59 -30.99
N GLN A 81 -9.19 -9.47 -31.64
CA GLN A 81 -8.91 -9.29 -33.07
C GLN A 81 -7.41 -9.35 -33.36
N GLU A 82 -6.60 -8.67 -32.53
CA GLU A 82 -5.13 -8.70 -32.67
C GLU A 82 -4.57 -10.09 -32.41
N ILE A 83 -5.05 -10.82 -31.41
CA ILE A 83 -4.60 -12.18 -31.12
C ILE A 83 -4.97 -13.16 -32.24
N ASN A 84 -6.16 -13.02 -32.83
CA ASN A 84 -6.65 -13.93 -33.87
C ASN A 84 -6.17 -13.58 -35.28
N THR A 85 -5.43 -12.49 -35.45
CA THR A 85 -4.86 -12.11 -36.75
C THR A 85 -3.72 -13.06 -37.10
N SER A 86 -3.77 -13.68 -38.28
CA SER A 86 -2.85 -14.76 -38.69
C SER A 86 -1.37 -14.37 -38.72
N SER A 87 -1.05 -13.08 -38.85
CA SER A 87 0.32 -12.55 -38.82
C SER A 87 0.75 -12.06 -37.44
N SER A 88 -0.13 -12.11 -36.44
CA SER A 88 0.14 -11.58 -35.11
C SER A 88 1.03 -12.50 -34.29
N GLN A 89 1.99 -11.91 -33.57
CA GLN A 89 2.81 -12.61 -32.58
C GLN A 89 2.19 -12.53 -31.17
N LEU A 90 1.11 -11.76 -30.99
CA LEU A 90 0.47 -11.57 -29.69
C LEU A 90 -0.44 -12.78 -29.38
N VAL A 91 -0.06 -13.60 -28.40
CA VAL A 91 -0.84 -14.79 -27.99
C VAL A 91 -1.68 -14.57 -26.73
N LYS A 92 -1.32 -13.58 -25.91
CA LYS A 92 -2.01 -13.24 -24.67
C LYS A 92 -1.74 -11.79 -24.29
N VAL A 93 -2.76 -11.13 -23.74
CA VAL A 93 -2.63 -9.82 -23.10
C VAL A 93 -3.42 -9.81 -21.80
N VAL A 94 -2.92 -9.13 -20.78
CA VAL A 94 -3.63 -8.87 -19.53
C VAL A 94 -4.11 -7.43 -19.55
N LEU A 95 -5.43 -7.24 -19.46
CA LEU A 95 -6.05 -5.93 -19.35
C LEU A 95 -6.45 -5.70 -17.89
N ALA A 96 -6.28 -4.48 -17.40
CA ALA A 96 -6.64 -4.11 -16.04
C ALA A 96 -7.76 -3.06 -16.01
N ARG A 97 -8.56 -3.08 -14.94
CA ARG A 97 -9.62 -2.09 -14.68
C ARG A 97 -9.52 -1.57 -13.25
N SER A 98 -9.44 -0.25 -13.12
CA SER A 98 -9.50 0.45 -11.84
C SER A 98 -10.95 0.71 -11.45
N SER A 99 -11.35 0.30 -10.24
CA SER A 99 -12.58 0.75 -9.60
C SER A 99 -12.23 1.80 -8.57
N ARG A 100 -12.81 2.99 -8.68
CA ARG A 100 -12.60 4.09 -7.73
C ARG A 100 -13.87 4.24 -6.90
N ILE A 101 -13.71 4.15 -5.59
CA ILE A 101 -14.79 4.24 -4.62
C ILE A 101 -14.54 5.50 -3.80
N LEU A 102 -15.55 6.36 -3.71
CA LEU A 102 -15.54 7.53 -2.84
C LEU A 102 -16.42 7.22 -1.62
N THR A 103 -15.86 7.37 -0.43
CA THR A 103 -16.53 7.19 0.85
C THR A 103 -16.81 8.55 1.51
N ALA A 104 -17.71 8.59 2.49
CA ALA A 104 -18.03 9.82 3.22
C ALA A 104 -16.86 10.34 4.06
N THR A 105 -16.01 9.44 4.55
CA THR A 105 -14.80 9.77 5.30
C THR A 105 -13.57 9.07 4.72
N ASN A 106 -12.39 9.50 5.15
CA ASN A 106 -11.14 8.85 4.75
C ASN A 106 -11.03 7.47 5.40
N ILE A 107 -10.63 6.49 4.60
CA ILE A 107 -10.35 5.13 5.08
C ILE A 107 -8.98 5.12 5.74
N ASP A 108 -8.92 4.57 6.94
CA ASP A 108 -7.66 4.26 7.62
C ASP A 108 -7.02 3.02 6.95
N PRO A 109 -5.83 3.15 6.33
CA PRO A 109 -5.22 2.06 5.58
C PRO A 109 -4.81 0.86 6.44
N ILE A 110 -4.48 1.09 7.73
CA ILE A 110 -4.10 0.01 8.64
C ILE A 110 -5.35 -0.76 9.08
N ALA A 111 -6.42 -0.04 9.41
CA ALA A 111 -7.72 -0.68 9.72
C ALA A 111 -8.26 -1.46 8.51
N TRP A 112 -8.06 -0.93 7.29
CA TRP A 112 -8.43 -1.62 6.06
C TRP A 112 -7.62 -2.90 5.84
N LEU A 113 -6.29 -2.85 6.01
CA LEU A 113 -5.44 -4.04 5.87
C LEU A 113 -5.82 -5.13 6.88
N ALA A 114 -6.14 -4.75 8.13
CA ALA A 114 -6.61 -5.69 9.15
C ALA A 114 -7.95 -6.37 8.78
N CYS A 115 -8.81 -5.73 7.98
CA CYS A 115 -10.01 -6.37 7.46
C CYS A 115 -9.69 -7.44 6.41
N LEU A 116 -8.69 -7.17 5.55
CA LEU A 116 -8.26 -8.11 4.50
C LEU A 116 -7.56 -9.35 5.09
N GLN A 117 -6.96 -9.24 6.27
CA GLN A 117 -6.31 -10.35 6.97
C GLN A 117 -7.24 -11.54 7.23
N VAL A 118 -8.53 -11.29 7.46
CA VAL A 118 -9.51 -12.35 7.73
C VAL A 118 -9.83 -13.17 6.46
N GLU A 119 -9.52 -12.65 5.27
CA GLU A 119 -9.93 -13.25 4.00
C GLU A 119 -8.84 -14.12 3.33
N GLY A 120 -7.59 -14.13 3.82
CA GLY A 120 -6.49 -14.86 3.17
C GLY A 120 -5.46 -15.42 4.16
N GLU A 121 -5.56 -16.72 4.45
CA GLU A 121 -4.63 -17.46 5.33
C GLU A 121 -3.23 -17.62 4.70
N ASP A 122 -3.13 -17.59 3.36
CA ASP A 122 -1.89 -17.79 2.59
C ASP A 122 -1.56 -16.62 1.64
N ALA A 123 -1.77 -15.38 2.09
CA ALA A 123 -1.54 -14.19 1.26
C ALA A 123 -0.47 -13.26 1.84
N TYR A 124 0.35 -12.68 0.96
CA TYR A 124 1.27 -11.61 1.34
C TYR A 124 0.50 -10.31 1.53
N GLN A 125 0.77 -9.66 2.65
CA GLN A 125 0.13 -8.41 3.02
C GLN A 125 1.13 -7.27 2.99
N PHE A 126 0.70 -6.14 2.45
CA PHE A 126 1.54 -4.95 2.43
C PHE A 126 0.70 -3.67 2.54
N CYS A 127 1.28 -2.68 3.20
CA CYS A 127 0.80 -1.31 3.23
C CYS A 127 2.01 -0.37 3.09
N LEU A 128 2.06 0.36 1.98
CA LEU A 128 3.10 1.35 1.70
C LEU A 128 2.47 2.74 1.76
N GLN A 129 2.87 3.56 2.74
CA GLN A 129 2.34 4.91 2.90
C GLN A 129 3.50 5.93 2.96
N PRO A 130 3.72 6.73 1.90
CA PRO A 130 4.66 7.84 1.94
C PRO A 130 4.23 8.91 2.95
N PRO A 131 5.18 9.71 3.49
CA PRO A 131 4.86 10.84 4.36
C PRO A 131 3.84 11.77 3.71
N ASN A 132 2.74 12.05 4.42
CA ASN A 132 1.62 12.89 3.94
C ASN A 132 0.97 12.43 2.62
N GLY A 133 1.20 11.18 2.20
CA GLY A 133 0.70 10.62 0.94
C GLY A 133 -0.41 9.58 1.13
N PRO A 134 -1.07 9.17 0.03
CA PRO A 134 -2.01 8.06 0.05
C PRO A 134 -1.26 6.75 0.29
N ALA A 135 -1.93 5.80 0.95
CA ALA A 135 -1.41 4.45 1.13
C ALA A 135 -1.70 3.57 -0.10
N PHE A 136 -0.80 2.64 -0.38
CA PHE A 136 -0.99 1.53 -1.30
C PHE A 136 -1.04 0.23 -0.50
N VAL A 137 -2.21 -0.42 -0.50
CA VAL A 137 -2.51 -1.58 0.33
C VAL A 137 -2.86 -2.77 -0.56
N GLY A 138 -2.40 -3.97 -0.19
CA GLY A 138 -2.75 -5.19 -0.90
C GLY A 138 -2.64 -6.44 -0.05
N ASN A 139 -3.32 -7.48 -0.54
CA ASN A 139 -3.35 -8.84 -0.03
C ASN A 139 -3.28 -9.76 -1.26
N THR A 140 -2.15 -10.44 -1.48
CA THR A 140 -1.83 -11.12 -2.75
C THR A 140 -1.26 -12.52 -2.58
#